data_AF-A0A949D1Q0-F1
#
_entry.id   AF-A0A949D1Q0-F1
#
_cell.length_a   1.000
_cell.length_b   1.000
_cell.length_c   1.000
_cell.angle_alpha   90.00
_cell.angle_beta   90.00
_cell.angle_gamma   90.00
#
_symmetry.space_group_name_H-M   'P 1'
#
loop_
_entity.id
_entity.type
_entity.pdbx_description
1 polymer ?
#
loop_
_entity_poly.entity_id
_entity_poly.type
_entity_poly.pdbx_seq_one_letter_code
_entity_poly.pdbx_strand_id
1 'polypeptide(L)'
;MAAQDPNKPKRRDHNVWNLPPRKVSRRLLRHDNSWDEFRKVIPLVPLHPRSNLDATPPKVAVLMCTMQGQRFLAEQLNSIATQTHPSWEIWASDDGSDDHTHSILEYYQEHWGEDRLSIHAGPAEGSTANFLSLTCRADIDTEFFAYADQDDIWE
;
A
#
# COMPACT_ATOMS: atom_id res chain seq x y z
N MET A 1 -51.17 -39.73 -2.01
CA MET A 1 -49.84 -39.91 -2.63
C MET A 1 -49.36 -38.58 -3.17
N ALA A 2 -48.36 -37.99 -2.51
CA ALA A 2 -47.29 -37.17 -3.09
C ALA A 2 -46.37 -36.79 -1.92
N ALA A 3 -45.31 -37.59 -1.72
CA ALA A 3 -44.26 -37.30 -0.76
C ALA A 3 -43.40 -36.14 -1.30
N GLN A 4 -43.08 -35.17 -0.45
CA GLN A 4 -42.12 -34.12 -0.79
C GLN A 4 -40.70 -34.66 -0.59
N ASP A 5 -39.89 -34.54 -1.64
CA ASP A 5 -38.49 -34.95 -1.71
C ASP A 5 -37.60 -33.99 -0.88
N PRO A 6 -36.85 -34.49 0.13
CA PRO A 6 -36.03 -33.65 1.00
C PRO A 6 -34.73 -33.14 0.36
N ASN A 7 -34.42 -33.47 -0.90
CA ASN A 7 -33.11 -33.16 -1.50
C ASN A 7 -33.15 -32.20 -2.71
N LYS A 8 -34.15 -31.30 -2.75
CA LYS A 8 -34.22 -30.26 -3.79
C LYS A 8 -33.37 -29.03 -3.39
N PRO A 9 -32.33 -28.64 -4.16
CA PRO A 9 -31.52 -27.48 -3.82
C PRO A 9 -32.36 -26.20 -3.87
N LYS A 10 -32.37 -25.44 -2.76
CA LYS A 10 -32.98 -24.10 -2.71
C LYS A 10 -32.21 -23.18 -3.67
N ARG A 11 -32.87 -22.75 -4.75
CA ARG A 11 -32.36 -21.67 -5.60
C ARG A 11 -32.15 -20.44 -4.71
N ARG A 12 -30.90 -19.96 -4.65
CA ARG A 12 -30.58 -18.67 -4.03
C ARG A 12 -31.08 -17.60 -4.98
N ASP A 13 -32.08 -16.84 -4.53
CA ASP A 13 -32.52 -15.64 -5.23
C ASP A 13 -31.40 -14.61 -5.17
N HIS A 14 -30.77 -14.38 -6.32
CA HIS A 14 -29.85 -13.27 -6.51
C HIS A 14 -30.67 -11.98 -6.42
N ASN A 15 -30.49 -11.22 -5.35
CA ASN A 15 -30.92 -9.83 -5.29
C ASN A 15 -30.08 -9.01 -6.27
N VAL A 16 -30.53 -8.99 -7.52
CA VAL A 16 -30.09 -8.03 -8.54
C VAL A 16 -30.71 -6.68 -8.15
N TRP A 17 -29.87 -5.74 -7.71
CA TRP A 17 -30.28 -4.36 -7.50
C TRP A 17 -30.66 -3.74 -8.86
N ASN A 18 -31.94 -3.79 -9.21
CA ASN A 18 -32.49 -3.03 -10.33
C ASN A 18 -32.52 -1.53 -9.96
N LEU A 19 -31.44 -0.82 -10.25
CA LEU A 19 -31.43 0.63 -10.26
C LEU A 19 -32.10 1.12 -11.56
N PRO A 20 -33.05 2.08 -11.50
CA PRO A 20 -33.65 2.63 -12.70
C PRO A 20 -32.59 3.34 -13.57
N PRO A 21 -32.74 3.34 -14.91
CA PRO A 21 -31.80 4.04 -15.77
C PRO A 21 -31.79 5.53 -15.43
N ARG A 22 -30.62 6.05 -15.07
CA ARG A 22 -30.42 7.49 -14.86
C ARG A 22 -30.70 8.20 -16.18
N LYS A 23 -31.76 9.01 -16.21
CA LYS A 23 -32.00 9.97 -17.29
C LYS A 23 -30.84 10.96 -17.27
N VAL A 24 -29.92 10.87 -18.23
CA VAL A 24 -28.91 11.90 -18.46
C VAL A 24 -29.62 13.10 -19.11
N SER A 25 -30.14 13.96 -18.24
CA SER A 25 -30.50 15.33 -18.61
C SER A 25 -29.20 16.05 -18.98
N ARG A 26 -28.98 16.32 -20.27
CA ARG A 26 -28.00 17.32 -20.72
C ARG A 26 -28.48 18.69 -20.26
N ARG A 27 -28.21 19.01 -19.00
CA ARG A 27 -28.20 20.40 -18.52
C ARG A 27 -26.74 20.77 -18.38
N LEU A 28 -26.27 21.61 -19.30
CA LEU A 28 -25.02 22.35 -19.19
C LEU A 28 -24.98 23.02 -17.82
N LEU A 29 -24.27 22.40 -16.88
CA LEU A 29 -23.97 23.00 -15.59
C LEU A 29 -22.63 23.71 -15.75
N ARG A 30 -22.71 25.01 -15.53
CA ARG A 30 -21.66 26.02 -15.65
C ARG A 30 -20.42 25.56 -14.90
N HIS A 31 -19.25 25.86 -15.46
CA HIS A 31 -17.99 25.89 -14.72
C HIS A 31 -18.17 26.76 -13.49
N ASP A 32 -18.33 26.12 -12.33
CA ASP A 32 -18.15 26.77 -11.05
C ASP A 32 -16.64 26.78 -10.81
N ASN A 33 -16.03 27.97 -10.89
CA ASN A 33 -14.64 28.24 -10.51
C ASN A 33 -14.47 28.19 -8.97
N SER A 34 -15.10 27.19 -8.33
CA SER A 34 -15.12 26.97 -6.89
C SER A 34 -13.70 26.88 -6.31
N TRP A 35 -12.77 26.26 -7.05
CA TRP A 35 -11.37 26.15 -6.66
C TRP A 35 -10.63 27.50 -6.63
N ASP A 36 -10.89 28.39 -7.59
CA ASP A 36 -10.22 29.70 -7.66
C ASP A 36 -10.69 30.64 -6.55
N GLU A 37 -11.96 30.54 -6.14
CA GLU A 37 -12.46 31.29 -5.00
C GLU A 37 -12.03 30.66 -3.67
N PHE A 38 -12.06 29.33 -3.57
CA PHE A 38 -11.66 28.60 -2.38
C PHE A 38 -10.17 28.80 -2.05
N ARG A 39 -9.27 28.78 -3.04
CA ARG A 39 -7.82 28.97 -2.77
C ARG A 39 -7.45 30.36 -2.25
N LYS A 40 -8.28 31.38 -2.49
CA LYS A 40 -8.05 32.75 -1.99
C LYS A 40 -8.25 32.85 -0.48
N VAL A 41 -9.03 31.93 0.11
CA VAL A 41 -9.33 31.92 1.55
C VAL A 41 -8.59 30.83 2.32
N ILE A 42 -7.77 30.01 1.65
CA ILE A 42 -6.86 29.07 2.32
C ILE A 42 -5.63 29.85 2.80
N PRO A 43 -5.37 29.92 4.13
CA PRO A 43 -4.17 30.57 4.64
C PRO A 43 -2.96 29.67 4.38
N LEU A 44 -2.21 29.97 3.32
CA LEU A 44 -0.90 29.36 3.10
C LEU A 44 0.14 30.10 3.96
N VAL A 45 0.62 29.44 4.99
CA VAL A 45 1.77 29.91 5.77
C VAL A 45 3.04 29.55 5.01
N PRO A 46 3.98 30.48 4.78
CA PRO A 46 5.26 30.17 4.16
C PRO A 46 6.00 29.09 4.97
N LEU A 47 6.49 28.06 4.30
CA LEU A 47 7.34 27.06 4.94
C LEU A 47 8.65 27.72 5.38
N HIS A 48 9.15 27.31 6.54
CA HIS A 48 10.48 27.72 6.98
C HIS A 48 11.53 27.24 5.95
N PRO A 49 12.60 28.02 5.70
CA PRO A 49 13.69 27.59 4.84
C PRO A 49 14.26 26.27 5.37
N ARG A 50 14.48 25.30 4.49
CA ARG A 50 15.21 24.08 4.85
C ARG A 50 16.64 24.47 5.23
N SER A 51 17.09 24.06 6.40
CA SER A 51 18.51 24.17 6.77
C SER A 51 19.34 23.30 5.83
N ASN A 52 20.47 23.82 5.33
CA ASN A 52 21.44 23.04 4.57
C ASN A 52 22.01 21.94 5.47
N LEU A 53 21.74 20.68 5.11
CA LEU A 53 22.25 19.50 5.79
C LEU A 53 23.55 19.09 5.10
N ASP A 54 24.69 19.60 5.56
CA ASP A 54 26.01 19.02 5.29
C ASP A 54 26.22 17.72 6.11
N ALA A 55 25.15 16.96 6.32
CA ALA A 55 25.11 15.74 7.14
C ALA A 55 25.03 14.51 6.24
N THR A 56 25.55 13.38 6.75
CA THR A 56 25.29 12.05 6.20
C THR A 56 23.80 11.89 5.84
N PRO A 57 23.45 11.30 4.68
CA PRO A 57 22.06 11.13 4.29
C PRO A 57 21.29 10.41 5.40
N PRO A 58 20.15 10.96 5.86
CA PRO A 58 19.42 10.36 6.98
C PRO A 58 18.97 8.95 6.64
N LYS A 59 18.94 8.07 7.63
CA LYS A 59 18.47 6.70 7.43
C LYS A 59 16.96 6.71 7.16
N VAL A 60 16.51 5.83 6.27
CA VAL A 60 15.10 5.64 5.92
C VAL A 60 14.76 4.16 6.10
N ALA A 61 13.76 3.84 6.92
CA ALA A 61 13.17 2.50 6.91
C ALA A 61 12.00 2.49 5.91
N VAL A 62 12.12 1.67 4.87
CA VAL A 62 11.04 1.38 3.95
C VAL A 62 10.23 0.25 4.55
N LEU A 63 9.03 0.57 5.05
CA LEU A 63 8.10 -0.41 5.57
C LEU A 63 7.29 -0.95 4.40
N MET A 64 7.44 -2.24 4.10
CA MET A 64 6.76 -2.89 3.00
C MET A 64 5.90 -4.01 3.54
N CYS A 65 4.60 -3.98 3.25
CA CYS A 65 3.69 -5.06 3.60
C CYS A 65 3.33 -5.86 2.36
N THR A 66 3.38 -7.20 2.46
CA THR A 66 3.07 -8.09 1.35
C THR A 66 1.95 -9.05 1.67
N MET A 67 1.19 -9.42 0.63
CA MET A 67 0.14 -10.44 0.66
C MET A 67 -0.20 -10.83 -0.79
N GLN A 68 0.14 -12.07 -1.19
CA GLN A 68 0.03 -12.57 -2.57
C GLN A 68 0.70 -11.62 -3.61
N GLY A 69 1.91 -11.15 -3.27
CA GLY A 69 2.66 -10.16 -4.02
C GLY A 69 3.51 -10.69 -5.17
N GLN A 70 3.51 -12.00 -5.47
CA GLN A 70 4.49 -12.61 -6.37
C GLN A 70 4.59 -11.98 -7.77
N ARG A 71 3.52 -11.30 -8.21
CA ARG A 71 3.43 -10.67 -9.54
C ARG A 71 4.12 -9.31 -9.62
N PHE A 72 4.26 -8.61 -8.49
CA PHE A 72 4.64 -7.19 -8.48
C PHE A 72 5.89 -6.94 -7.63
N LEU A 73 6.08 -7.74 -6.58
CA LEU A 73 7.09 -7.53 -5.56
C LEU A 73 8.51 -7.37 -6.12
N ALA A 74 8.89 -8.18 -7.10
CA ALA A 74 10.23 -8.09 -7.70
C ALA A 74 10.46 -6.75 -8.41
N GLU A 75 9.45 -6.24 -9.13
CA GLU A 75 9.55 -4.94 -9.81
C GLU A 75 9.62 -3.80 -8.80
N GLN A 76 8.83 -3.89 -7.73
CA GLN A 76 8.85 -2.90 -6.66
C GLN A 76 10.17 -2.88 -5.88
N LEU A 77 10.70 -4.04 -5.50
CA LEU A 77 12.04 -4.14 -4.89
C LEU A 77 13.11 -3.54 -5.81
N ASN A 78 13.04 -3.80 -7.12
CA ASN A 78 13.96 -3.19 -8.08
C ASN A 78 13.82 -1.66 -8.14
N SER A 79 12.61 -1.13 -8.05
CA SER A 79 12.37 0.33 -8.08
C SER A 79 13.01 1.01 -6.86
N ILE A 80 12.88 0.41 -5.67
CA ILE A 80 13.53 0.88 -4.44
C ILE A 80 15.06 0.78 -4.56
N ALA A 81 15.57 -0.30 -5.13
CA ALA A 81 17.01 -0.50 -5.33
C ALA A 81 17.65 0.58 -6.23
N THR A 82 16.87 1.18 -7.12
CA THR A 82 17.34 2.24 -8.02
C THR A 82 17.24 3.66 -7.44
N GLN A 83 16.75 3.80 -6.20
CA GLN A 83 16.60 5.10 -5.57
C GLN A 83 17.96 5.79 -5.36
N THR A 84 17.99 7.10 -5.61
CA THR A 84 19.22 7.91 -5.51
C THR A 84 19.65 8.20 -4.07
N HIS A 85 18.71 8.12 -3.11
CA HIS A 85 19.02 8.19 -1.69
C HIS A 85 19.71 6.88 -1.26
N PRO A 86 20.92 6.90 -0.68
CA PRO A 86 21.67 5.66 -0.45
C PRO A 86 21.38 4.98 0.89
N SER A 87 20.79 5.71 1.84
CA SER A 87 20.67 5.28 3.25
C SER A 87 19.25 4.80 3.54
N TRP A 88 18.90 3.63 3.01
CA TRP A 88 17.61 2.98 3.24
C TRP A 88 17.75 1.51 3.63
N GLU A 89 16.82 0.98 4.39
CA GLU A 89 16.67 -0.46 4.62
C GLU A 89 15.20 -0.83 4.46
N ILE A 90 14.90 -2.04 4.03
CA ILE A 90 13.54 -2.53 3.86
C ILE A 90 13.19 -3.43 5.04
N TRP A 91 12.05 -3.14 5.66
CA TRP A 91 11.38 -4.00 6.62
C TRP A 91 10.15 -4.58 5.92
N ALA A 92 10.30 -5.78 5.39
CA ALA A 92 9.23 -6.50 4.71
C ALA A 92 8.45 -7.33 5.72
N SER A 93 7.13 -7.19 5.75
CA SER A 93 6.24 -7.98 6.59
C SER A 93 5.18 -8.65 5.74
N ASP A 94 5.23 -9.97 5.66
CA ASP A 94 4.28 -10.76 4.87
C ASP A 94 3.12 -11.25 5.73
N ASP A 95 1.89 -10.96 5.31
CA ASP A 95 0.68 -11.18 6.11
C ASP A 95 0.06 -12.58 5.92
N GLY A 96 0.79 -13.53 5.30
CA GLY A 96 0.33 -14.92 5.13
C GLY A 96 0.19 -15.36 3.67
N SER A 97 1.15 -14.98 2.82
CA SER A 97 1.24 -15.40 1.43
C SER A 97 1.46 -16.90 1.30
N ASP A 98 0.71 -17.53 0.40
CA ASP A 98 0.83 -18.94 0.00
C ASP A 98 1.37 -19.11 -1.43
N ASP A 99 1.77 -18.00 -2.04
CA ASP A 99 2.36 -17.92 -3.37
C ASP A 99 3.89 -17.69 -3.26
N HIS A 100 4.56 -17.33 -4.35
CA HIS A 100 6.02 -17.16 -4.35
C HIS A 100 6.53 -15.87 -3.68
N THR A 101 5.69 -15.10 -2.97
CA THR A 101 6.08 -13.84 -2.33
C THR A 101 7.25 -14.01 -1.36
N HIS A 102 7.20 -15.00 -0.46
CA HIS A 102 8.30 -15.29 0.47
C HIS A 102 9.59 -15.65 -0.26
N SER A 103 9.51 -16.51 -1.29
CA SER A 103 10.69 -16.90 -2.07
C SER A 103 11.34 -15.71 -2.78
N ILE A 104 10.57 -14.72 -3.20
CA ILE A 104 11.09 -13.48 -3.77
C ILE A 104 11.80 -12.67 -2.69
N LEU A 105 11.19 -12.45 -1.53
CA LEU A 105 11.83 -11.73 -0.41
C LEU A 105 13.16 -12.38 -0.01
N GLU A 106 13.18 -13.70 0.15
CA GLU A 106 14.38 -14.46 0.51
C GLU A 106 15.47 -14.33 -0.56
N TYR A 107 15.10 -14.42 -1.85
CA TYR A 107 16.04 -14.21 -2.95
C TYR A 107 16.71 -12.83 -2.87
N TYR A 108 15.93 -11.76 -2.68
CA TYR A 108 16.49 -10.41 -2.56
C TYR A 108 17.31 -10.23 -1.29
N GLN A 109 16.90 -10.81 -0.17
CA GLN A 109 17.63 -10.76 1.09
C GLN A 109 19.00 -11.46 0.98
N GLU A 110 19.07 -12.61 0.31
CA GLU A 110 20.33 -13.32 0.05
C GLU A 110 21.31 -12.45 -0.76
N HIS A 111 20.80 -11.68 -1.72
CA HIS A 111 21.62 -10.84 -2.60
C HIS A 111 22.01 -9.49 -1.97
N TRP A 112 21.21 -8.93 -1.08
CA TRP A 112 21.43 -7.61 -0.48
C TRP A 112 21.97 -7.65 0.96
N GLY A 113 21.71 -8.73 1.69
CA GLY A 113 22.03 -8.90 3.10
C GLY A 113 20.88 -8.53 4.05
N GLU A 114 20.87 -9.14 5.23
CA GLU A 114 19.86 -8.92 6.28
C GLU A 114 19.80 -7.46 6.77
N ASP A 115 20.93 -6.73 6.71
CA ASP A 115 21.00 -5.30 7.05
C ASP A 115 20.29 -4.40 6.02
N ARG A 116 19.98 -4.91 4.82
CA ARG A 116 19.28 -4.17 3.76
C ARG A 116 17.83 -4.57 3.58
N LEU A 117 17.51 -5.85 3.78
CA LEU A 117 16.16 -6.38 3.72
C LEU A 117 15.96 -7.34 4.89
N SER A 118 15.08 -6.97 5.82
CA SER A 118 14.62 -7.85 6.89
C SER A 118 13.21 -8.34 6.59
N ILE A 119 12.96 -9.62 6.86
CA ILE A 119 11.69 -10.30 6.55
C ILE A 119 11.01 -10.71 7.85
N HIS A 120 9.74 -10.35 8.00
CA HIS A 120 8.95 -10.56 9.19
C HIS A 120 7.61 -11.22 8.83
N ALA A 121 7.06 -11.98 9.78
CA ALA A 121 5.67 -12.43 9.68
C ALA A 121 4.74 -11.33 10.18
N GLY A 122 3.77 -10.97 9.35
CA GLY A 122 2.67 -10.06 9.68
C GLY A 122 1.63 -10.71 10.60
N PRO A 123 0.67 -9.92 11.11
CA PRO A 123 -0.36 -10.40 12.03
C PRO A 123 -1.42 -11.32 11.39
N ALA A 124 -1.48 -11.44 10.07
CA ALA A 124 -2.56 -12.05 9.30
C ALA A 124 -3.92 -11.37 9.52
N GLU A 125 -3.90 -10.04 9.66
CA GLU A 125 -5.07 -9.20 9.98
C GLU A 125 -5.33 -8.11 8.93
N GLY A 126 -4.70 -8.22 7.76
CA GLY A 126 -4.83 -7.30 6.63
C GLY A 126 -3.81 -6.16 6.66
N SER A 127 -3.74 -5.43 5.55
CA SER A 127 -2.68 -4.44 5.28
C SER A 127 -2.51 -3.38 6.37
N THR A 128 -3.61 -2.84 6.91
CA THR A 128 -3.54 -1.80 7.96
C THR A 128 -2.88 -2.33 9.24
N ALA A 129 -3.29 -3.51 9.71
CA ALA A 129 -2.70 -4.13 10.88
C ALA A 129 -1.23 -4.48 10.63
N ASN A 130 -0.91 -4.94 9.43
CA ASN A 130 0.44 -5.28 9.04
C ASN A 130 1.38 -4.05 9.05
N PHE A 131 0.98 -2.94 8.42
CA PHE A 131 1.76 -1.70 8.47
C PHE A 131 1.92 -1.17 9.89
N LEU A 132 0.84 -1.17 10.69
CA LEU A 132 0.92 -0.77 12.10
C LEU A 132 1.89 -1.65 12.90
N SER A 133 1.93 -2.95 12.61
CA SER A 133 2.85 -3.89 13.26
C SER A 133 4.30 -3.47 13.02
N LEU A 134 4.65 -3.06 11.79
CA LEU A 134 5.96 -2.53 11.44
C LEU A 134 6.22 -1.15 12.05
N THR A 135 5.26 -0.22 11.96
CA THR A 135 5.39 1.14 12.50
C THR A 135 5.66 1.15 14.01
N CYS A 136 5.10 0.19 14.76
CA CYS A 136 5.22 0.12 16.22
C CYS A 136 6.45 -0.66 16.70
N ARG A 137 7.31 -1.11 15.79
CA ARG A 137 8.52 -1.86 16.13
C ARG A 137 9.56 -0.98 16.80
N ALA A 138 9.99 -1.39 17.99
CA ALA A 138 10.98 -0.65 18.78
C ALA A 138 12.43 -0.88 18.31
N ASP A 139 12.68 -1.90 17.49
CA ASP A 139 13.99 -2.24 16.94
C ASP A 139 14.34 -1.52 15.62
N ILE A 140 13.39 -0.76 15.07
CA ILE A 140 13.65 0.10 13.90
C ILE A 140 14.24 1.43 14.39
N ASP A 141 15.56 1.55 14.35
CA ASP A 141 16.30 2.77 14.69
C ASP A 141 16.56 3.62 13.44
N THR A 142 15.73 4.64 13.20
CA THR A 142 15.81 5.55 12.06
C THR A 142 15.03 6.85 12.29
N GLU A 143 15.34 7.89 11.52
CA GLU A 143 14.66 9.18 11.58
C GLU A 143 13.43 9.26 10.65
N PHE A 144 13.43 8.48 9.58
CA PHE A 144 12.38 8.54 8.55
C PHE A 144 11.82 7.15 8.23
N PHE A 145 10.51 7.10 8.05
CA PHE A 145 9.78 5.96 7.51
C PHE A 145 9.22 6.31 6.13
N ALA A 146 9.32 5.36 5.20
CA ALA A 146 8.62 5.39 3.93
C ALA A 146 7.73 4.15 3.83
N TYR A 147 6.46 4.32 3.51
CA TYR A 147 5.50 3.23 3.38
C TYR A 147 5.42 2.82 1.91
N ALA A 148 5.54 1.54 1.64
CA ALA A 148 5.53 0.98 0.29
C ALA A 148 4.52 -0.16 0.20
N ASP A 149 3.56 -0.06 -0.71
CA ASP A 149 2.81 -1.25 -1.12
C ASP A 149 3.71 -2.12 -2.03
N GLN A 150 3.38 -3.40 -2.14
CA GLN A 150 4.13 -4.39 -2.92
C GLN A 150 4.06 -4.18 -4.44
N ASP A 151 3.17 -3.29 -4.91
CA ASP A 151 2.88 -3.00 -6.31
C ASP A 151 3.03 -1.52 -6.69
N ASP A 152 3.52 -0.68 -5.78
CA ASP A 152 3.99 0.66 -6.12
C ASP A 152 5.28 0.55 -6.95
N ILE A 153 5.54 1.53 -7.83
CA ILE A 153 6.84 1.67 -8.51
C ILE A 153 7.33 3.09 -8.24
N TRP A 154 8.55 3.21 -7.73
CA TRP A 154 9.16 4.49 -7.37
C TRP A 154 10.14 4.94 -8.45
N GLU A 155 10.06 6.22 -8.82
CA GLU A 155 10.93 6.89 -9.81
C GLU A 155 12.14 7.59 -9.17
#